data_AF-A0AAE4BZB9-F1
#
_entry.id   AF-A0AAE4BZB9-F1
#
_cell.length_a   1.000
_cell.length_b   1.000
_cell.length_c   1.000
_cell.angle_alpha   90.00
_cell.angle_beta   90.00
_cell.angle_gamma   90.00
#
_symmetry.space_group_name_H-M   'P 1'
#
loop_
_entity.id
_entity.type
_entity.pdbx_description
1 polymer ?
#
loop_
_entity_poly.entity_id
_entity_poly.type
_entity_poly.pdbx_seq_one_letter_code
_entity_poly.pdbx_strand_id
1 'polypeptide(L)' 'MPSWLGSQVHEEHALPLAPGDYKVIPGDRWTVTCLKTNATIYSGIGPVEVLRERHAP' A
#
# COMPACT_ATOMS: atom_id res chain seq x y z
N MET A 1 20.82 -11.87 7.70
CA MET A 1 19.98 -11.33 6.61
C MET A 1 19.28 -10.09 7.14
N PRO A 2 19.14 -9.00 6.37
CA PRO A 2 18.38 -7.82 6.80
C PRO A 2 16.94 -8.25 7.07
N SER A 3 16.36 -7.82 8.18
CA SER A 3 15.00 -8.18 8.60
C SER A 3 13.92 -7.78 7.56
N TRP A 4 14.22 -6.83 6.68
CA TRP A 4 13.36 -6.35 5.59
C TRP A 4 13.24 -7.31 4.39
N LEU A 5 14.02 -8.40 4.39
CA LEU A 5 14.12 -9.37 3.27
C LEU A 5 13.58 -10.75 3.64
N GLY A 6 12.71 -10.83 4.65
CA GLY A 6 12.03 -12.07 5.01
C GLY A 6 10.69 -12.18 4.30
N SER A 7 10.36 -13.34 3.72
CA SER A 7 9.06 -13.64 3.08
C SER A 7 7.84 -13.50 4.02
N GLN A 8 8.06 -13.16 5.29
CA GLN A 8 7.04 -12.91 6.31
C GLN A 8 6.84 -11.42 6.65
N VAL A 9 7.60 -10.50 6.05
CA VAL A 9 7.43 -9.07 6.29
C VAL A 9 6.44 -8.51 5.28
N HIS A 10 5.16 -8.51 5.66
CA HIS A 10 4.14 -7.70 5.01
C HIS A 10 4.01 -6.40 5.79
N GLU A 11 4.15 -5.28 5.09
CA GLU A 11 3.88 -3.96 5.67
C GLU A 11 2.40 -3.65 5.44
N GLU A 12 1.60 -3.74 6.51
CA GLU A 12 0.19 -3.38 6.47
C GLU A 12 0.02 -1.94 6.93
N HIS A 13 -0.61 -1.12 6.10
CA HIS A 13 -0.96 0.26 6.42
C HIS A 13 -2.48 0.43 6.44
N ALA A 14 -3.02 0.78 7.60
CA ALA A 14 -4.43 1.12 7.73
C ALA A 14 -4.73 2.41 6.95
N LEU A 15 -5.66 2.33 6.01
CA LEU A 15 -6.03 3.45 5.14
C LEU A 15 -7.39 4.02 5.55
N PRO A 16 -7.51 5.35 5.75
CA PRO A 16 -8.74 5.97 6.25
C PRO A 16 -9.87 6.06 5.20
N LEU A 17 -9.60 5.78 3.93
CA LEU A 17 -10.56 5.94 2.83
C LEU A 17 -10.82 4.61 2.13
N ALA A 18 -11.80 4.61 1.21
CA ALA A 18 -12.09 3.42 0.43
C ALA A 18 -10.95 3.13 -0.56
N PRO A 19 -10.69 1.87 -0.93
CA PRO A 19 -9.62 1.53 -1.88
C PRO A 19 -9.67 2.26 -3.23
N GLY A 20 -10.86 2.60 -3.71
CA GLY A 20 -11.02 3.37 -4.95
C GLY A 20 -10.54 4.83 -4.86
N ASP A 21 -10.30 5.34 -3.65
CA ASP A 21 -9.73 6.67 -3.43
C ASP A 21 -8.20 6.66 -3.50
N TYR A 22 -7.59 5.51 -3.76
CA TYR A 22 -6.15 5.36 -3.87
C TYR A 22 -5.74 4.91 -5.27
N LYS A 23 -4.60 5.43 -5.72
CA LYS A 23 -3.98 5.07 -6.98
C LYS A 23 -2.63 4.44 -6.70
N VAL A 24 -2.46 3.22 -7.20
CA VAL A 24 -1.16 2.55 -7.24
C VAL A 24 -0.46 2.93 -8.54
N ILE A 25 0.77 3.41 -8.42
CA ILE A 25 1.62 3.82 -9.54
C ILE A 25 2.84 2.89 -9.56
N PRO A 26 2.98 2.03 -10.58
CA PRO A 26 4.17 1.22 -10.76
C PRO A 26 5.34 2.08 -11.28
N GLY A 27 6.56 1.69 -10.95
CA GLY A 27 7.79 2.35 -11.39
C GLY A 27 9.01 1.76 -10.68
N ASP A 28 10.12 2.50 -10.65
CA ASP A 28 11.31 2.14 -9.85
C ASP A 28 10.96 1.92 -8.37
N ARG A 29 9.94 2.66 -7.90
CA ARG A 29 9.27 2.46 -6.62
C ARG A 29 7.77 2.40 -6.82
N TRP A 30 7.14 1.47 -6.09
CA TRP A 30 5.70 1.39 -6.04
C TRP A 30 5.17 2.48 -5.13
N THR A 31 4.30 3.31 -5.68
CA THR A 31 3.78 4.48 -4.98
C THR A 31 2.27 4.37 -4.85
N VAL A 32 1.75 4.62 -3.65
CA VAL A 32 0.30 4.73 -3.42
C VAL A 32 -0.03 6.18 -3.10
N THR A 33 -0.92 6.76 -3.88
CA THR A 33 -1.37 8.15 -3.73
C THR A 33 -2.85 8.21 -3.43
N CYS A 34 -3.24 9.00 -2.43
CA CYS A 34 -4.62 9.36 -2.17
C CYS A 34 -5.12 10.35 -3.22
N LEU A 35 -6.12 9.99 -4.00
CA LEU A 35 -6.69 10.82 -5.07
C LEU A 35 -7.44 12.04 -4.54
N LYS A 36 -7.98 11.96 -3.31
CA LYS A 36 -8.72 13.08 -2.70
C LYS A 36 -7.81 14.20 -2.21
N THR A 37 -6.65 13.84 -1.66
CA THR A 37 -5.71 14.80 -1.07
C THR A 37 -4.45 15.01 -1.91
N ASN A 38 -4.27 14.23 -2.98
CA ASN A 38 -3.03 14.11 -3.75
C ASN A 38 -1.79 13.74 -2.92
N ALA A 39 -1.98 13.22 -1.70
CA ALA A 39 -0.88 12.84 -0.83
C ALA A 39 -0.36 11.43 -1.17
N THR A 40 0.97 11.29 -1.25
CA THR A 40 1.62 9.98 -1.32
C THR A 40 1.66 9.37 0.08
N ILE A 41 0.97 8.25 0.24
CA ILE A 41 0.85 7.54 1.52
C ILE A 41 1.84 6.38 1.65
N TYR A 42 2.37 5.90 0.52
CA TYR A 42 3.35 4.83 0.48
C TYR A 42 4.30 5.01 -0.70
N SER A 43 5.59 4.71 -0.50
CA SER A 43 6.59 4.62 -1.56
C SER A 43 7.65 3.58 -1.18
N GLY A 44 7.64 2.43 -1.86
CA GLY A 44 8.46 1.28 -1.46
C GLY A 44 8.91 0.39 -2.61
N ILE A 45 9.62 -0.67 -2.24
CA ILE A 45 10.18 -1.64 -3.19
C ILE A 45 9.23 -2.83 -3.26
N GLY A 46 8.76 -3.12 -4.48
CA GLY A 46 7.91 -4.27 -4.77
C GLY A 46 6.41 -3.96 -4.86
N PRO A 47 5.63 -4.87 -5.47
CA PRO A 47 4.20 -4.69 -5.70
C PRO A 47 3.41 -4.42 -4.44
N VAL A 48 2.39 -3.57 -4.57
CA VAL A 48 1.45 -3.26 -3.48
C VAL A 48 0.01 -3.38 -3.94
N GLU A 49 -0.84 -3.82 -3.04
CA GLU A 49 -2.27 -3.98 -3.26
C GLU A 49 -3.05 -3.16 -2.23
N VAL A 50 -4.13 -2.51 -2.68
CA VAL A 50 -5.04 -1.76 -1.80
C VAL A 50 -6.30 -2.60 -1.62
N LEU A 51 -6.43 -3.22 -0.45
CA LEU A 51 -7.54 -4.12 -0.13
C LEU A 51 -8.61 -3.40 0.70
N ARG A 52 -9.87 -3.80 0.56
CA ARG A 52 -10.89 -3.49 1.58
C ARG A 52 -10.67 -4.46 2.73
N GLU A 53 -10.69 -3.94 3.95
CA GLU A 53 -10.77 -4.78 5.13
C GLU A 53 -12.02 -5.65 5.01
N ARG A 54 -11.82 -6.96 4.81
CA ARG A 54 -12.91 -7.92 4.82
C ARG A 54 -13.19 -8.18 6.29
N HIS A 55 -14.26 -7.60 6.83
CA HIS A 55 -14.85 -8.13 8.05
C HIS A 55 -15.20 -9.60 7.78
N ALA A 56 -14.49 -10.52 8.43
CA ALA A 56 -14.90 -11.91 8.48
C ALA A 56 -16.25 -11.99 9.23
N PRO A 57 -17.19 -12.85 8.78
CA PRO A 57 -18.52 -12.98 9.37
C PRO A 57 -18.47 -13.53 10.81
#